data_AF-A0A1B7SBM9-F1
#
_entry.id   AF-A0A1B7SBM9-F1
#
_cell.length_a   1.000
_cell.length_b   1.000
_cell.length_c   1.000
_cell.angle_alpha   90.00
_cell.angle_beta   90.00
_cell.angle_gamma   90.00
#
_symmetry.space_group_name_H-M   'P 1'
#
loop_
_entity.id
_entity.type
_entity.pdbx_description
1 polymer ?
#
loop_
_entity_poly.entity_id
_entity_poly.type
_entity_poly.pdbx_seq_one_letter_code
_entity_poly.pdbx_strand_id
1 'polypeptide(L)'
;MNMVDSSYIILATGFIIRLVVPVLYPQITAILDKSVLFSTPISSFRSLQEGIFLLTNNIDPYIGEVVHFPPLLLALFSKLTHLNVVFAALDTSIGFLLVQINKNTKYSTKFSSKVVAIFYAFNPLAILSTLSKSTTVINNLSLILVFYFTLQKKFKASIVSLAVSTYLAYYNWYFVVPLMFSIYQSTGLQQAVVRSIILYIASISALLYSSYILTNNSLRFLYLNYASVVLFKKIVPNIGLWWYFFTEIFDFFSSFYLSVFNIYSFIFVVPLATRFRNDLLFASWILAGFMNFAKAYPTVTDLNLFYSMLIIFKVYYKKLKFSPFLSYLGVILILTLLPIFYYVWMSLNSGNANFFYAIGLVLSILQTIILSDFLWSKIQTEYFESKNINIDTIVKLTQI
;
A
#
# COMPACT_ATOMS: atom_id res chain seq x y z
N MET A 1 24.29 22.50 22.00
CA MET A 1 24.27 22.17 20.55
C MET A 1 23.48 20.88 20.41
N ASN A 2 22.19 20.97 20.09
CA ASN A 2 21.27 19.83 20.10
C ASN A 2 21.75 18.79 19.07
N MET A 3 22.19 17.62 19.54
CA MET A 3 22.53 16.51 18.65
C MET A 3 21.30 16.20 17.81
N VAL A 4 21.39 16.47 16.50
CA VAL A 4 20.39 16.05 15.52
C VAL A 4 20.14 14.55 15.75
N ASP A 5 18.90 14.18 16.07
CA ASP A 5 18.51 12.79 16.33
C ASP A 5 19.02 11.94 15.16
N SER A 6 19.95 11.02 15.43
CA SER A 6 20.67 10.24 14.39
C SER A 6 19.76 9.52 13.39
N SER A 7 18.48 9.30 13.75
CA SER A 7 17.45 8.83 12.83
C SER A 7 17.24 9.76 11.62
N TYR A 8 17.32 11.09 11.80
CA TYR A 8 17.23 12.07 10.71
C TYR A 8 18.41 12.00 9.75
N ILE A 9 19.61 11.77 10.28
CA ILE A 9 20.82 11.59 9.46
C ILE A 9 20.65 10.35 8.57
N ILE A 10 20.15 9.24 9.14
CA ILE A 10 19.87 8.02 8.38
C ILE A 10 18.84 8.27 7.28
N LEU A 11 17.73 8.94 7.58
CA LEU A 11 16.73 9.27 6.56
C LEU A 11 17.28 10.21 5.49
N ALA A 12 18.15 11.15 5.85
CA ALA A 12 18.85 12.02 4.90
C ALA A 12 19.81 11.21 3.99
N THR A 13 20.52 10.21 4.52
CA THR A 13 21.32 9.31 3.67
C THR A 13 20.43 8.51 2.71
N GLY A 14 19.27 8.03 3.18
CA GLY A 14 18.27 7.39 2.34
C GLY A 14 17.73 8.30 1.24
N PHE A 15 17.51 9.59 1.53
CA PHE A 15 17.12 10.61 0.56
C PHE A 15 18.16 10.79 -0.53
N ILE A 16 19.44 10.93 -0.14
CA ILE A 16 20.55 11.09 -1.08
C ILE A 16 20.63 9.89 -2.03
N ILE A 17 20.51 8.66 -1.53
CA ILE A 17 20.52 7.46 -2.38
C ILE A 17 19.40 7.51 -3.43
N ARG A 18 18.17 7.84 -3.01
CA ARG A 18 17.00 7.92 -3.89
C ARG A 18 17.09 9.03 -4.92
N LEU A 19 17.82 10.11 -4.61
CA LEU A 19 18.02 11.24 -5.51
C LEU A 19 19.18 10.99 -6.48
N VAL A 20 20.31 10.47 -6.01
CA VAL A 20 21.55 10.33 -6.78
C VAL A 20 21.47 9.16 -7.76
N VAL A 21 20.90 8.01 -7.36
CA VAL A 21 20.88 6.82 -8.22
C VAL A 21 20.14 7.04 -9.54
N PRO A 22 18.91 7.61 -9.58
CA PRO A 22 18.22 7.91 -10.84
C PRO A 22 18.93 8.96 -11.70
N VAL A 23 19.72 9.84 -11.10
CA VAL A 23 20.48 10.88 -11.80
C VAL A 23 21.72 10.29 -12.46
N LEU A 24 22.45 9.42 -11.76
CA LEU A 24 23.65 8.75 -12.29
C LEU A 24 23.30 7.63 -13.28
N TYR A 25 22.22 6.91 -13.04
CA TYR A 25 21.82 5.72 -13.81
C TYR A 25 20.36 5.79 -14.28
N PRO A 26 20.01 6.72 -15.18
CA PRO A 26 18.63 6.91 -15.64
C PRO A 26 18.05 5.67 -16.34
N GLN A 27 18.91 4.82 -16.90
CA GLN A 27 18.52 3.54 -17.51
C GLN A 27 17.78 2.61 -16.53
N ILE A 28 18.14 2.65 -15.24
CA ILE A 28 17.49 1.83 -14.20
C ILE A 28 16.01 2.18 -14.10
N THR A 29 15.67 3.47 -14.05
CA THR A 29 14.27 3.93 -14.00
C THR A 29 13.49 3.45 -15.23
N ALA A 30 14.08 3.54 -16.42
CA ALA A 30 13.43 3.12 -17.65
C ALA A 30 13.20 1.59 -17.71
N ILE A 31 14.14 0.79 -17.21
CA ILE A 31 14.01 -0.67 -17.14
C ILE A 31 12.94 -1.06 -16.12
N LEU A 32 12.96 -0.45 -14.93
CA LEU A 32 12.02 -0.75 -13.86
C LEU A 32 10.58 -0.38 -14.25
N ASP A 33 10.34 0.81 -14.83
CA ASP A 33 8.98 1.20 -15.24
C ASP A 33 8.45 0.40 -16.44
N LYS A 34 9.32 -0.24 -17.23
CA LYS A 34 8.90 -1.22 -18.26
C LYS A 34 8.48 -2.56 -17.68
N SER A 35 8.92 -2.90 -16.47
CA SER A 35 8.62 -4.18 -15.84
C SER A 35 7.20 -4.20 -15.26
N VAL A 36 6.48 -5.30 -15.53
CA VAL A 36 5.17 -5.60 -14.93
C VAL A 36 5.20 -5.71 -13.40
N LEU A 37 6.39 -5.87 -12.81
CA LEU A 37 6.57 -5.94 -11.36
C LEU A 37 6.39 -4.58 -10.67
N PHE A 38 6.69 -3.49 -11.36
CA PHE A 38 6.70 -2.13 -10.79
C PHE A 38 5.64 -1.21 -11.41
N SER A 39 5.00 -1.65 -12.48
CA SER A 39 4.21 -0.81 -13.35
C SER A 39 2.96 -1.54 -13.84
N THR A 40 1.79 -0.97 -13.52
CA THR A 40 0.47 -1.42 -14.00
C THR A 40 -0.25 -0.25 -14.66
N PRO A 41 -1.38 -0.46 -15.36
CA PRO A 41 -2.12 0.63 -16.02
C PRO A 41 -2.48 1.78 -15.07
N ILE A 42 -2.63 1.50 -13.78
CA ILE A 42 -3.03 2.47 -12.74
C ILE A 42 -1.85 3.03 -11.92
N SER A 43 -0.62 2.56 -12.14
CA SER A 43 0.55 2.94 -11.31
C SER A 43 1.79 3.36 -12.08
N SER A 44 1.80 3.16 -13.40
CA SER A 44 2.98 3.38 -14.26
C SER A 44 3.39 4.85 -14.37
N PHE A 45 4.71 5.08 -14.40
CA PHE A 45 5.24 6.42 -14.63
C PHE A 45 5.04 6.85 -16.09
N ARG A 46 5.14 5.91 -17.05
CA ARG A 46 4.84 6.16 -18.46
C ARG A 46 3.42 6.68 -18.71
N SER A 47 2.38 6.05 -18.17
CA SER A 47 1.01 6.57 -18.35
C SER A 47 0.83 7.94 -17.69
N LEU A 48 1.57 8.23 -16.61
CA LEU A 48 1.53 9.54 -15.97
C LEU A 48 2.17 10.59 -16.89
N GLN A 49 3.34 10.29 -17.48
CA GLN A 49 4.01 11.17 -18.44
C GLN A 49 3.15 11.42 -19.68
N GLU A 50 2.51 10.37 -20.21
CA GLU A 50 1.58 10.49 -21.34
C GLU A 50 0.40 11.40 -20.98
N GLY A 51 -0.21 11.21 -19.80
CA GLY A 51 -1.30 12.09 -19.37
C GLY A 51 -0.87 13.55 -19.20
N ILE A 52 0.35 13.80 -18.69
CA ILE A 52 0.91 15.15 -18.59
C ILE A 52 1.15 15.74 -19.98
N PHE A 53 1.67 14.94 -20.92
CA PHE A 53 1.87 15.34 -22.30
C PHE A 53 0.56 15.73 -22.98
N LEU A 54 -0.49 14.92 -22.84
CA LEU A 54 -1.82 15.23 -23.39
C LEU A 54 -2.38 16.52 -22.78
N LEU A 55 -2.32 16.66 -21.45
CA LEU A 55 -2.81 17.83 -20.73
C LEU A 55 -2.08 19.12 -21.14
N THR A 56 -0.75 19.06 -21.32
CA THR A 56 0.05 20.23 -21.74
C THR A 56 -0.19 20.64 -23.18
N ASN A 57 -0.66 19.74 -24.04
CA ASN A 57 -1.06 20.01 -25.42
C ASN A 57 -2.56 20.34 -25.57
N ASN A 58 -3.28 20.61 -24.47
CA ASN A 58 -4.73 20.86 -24.46
C ASN A 58 -5.57 19.72 -25.07
N ILE A 59 -5.08 18.49 -25.00
CA ILE A 59 -5.82 17.28 -25.39
C ILE A 59 -6.38 16.66 -24.11
N ASP A 60 -7.67 16.34 -24.09
CA ASP A 60 -8.27 15.68 -22.92
C ASP A 60 -7.60 14.31 -22.68
N PRO A 61 -6.89 14.13 -21.55
CA PRO A 61 -6.16 12.90 -21.24
C PRO A 61 -7.06 11.66 -21.13
N TYR A 62 -8.36 11.86 -20.93
CA TYR A 62 -9.35 10.80 -20.73
C TYR A 62 -10.10 10.43 -22.03
N ILE A 63 -9.78 11.04 -23.18
CA ILE A 63 -10.35 10.63 -24.48
C ILE A 63 -9.91 9.20 -24.86
N GLY A 64 -8.69 8.81 -24.48
CA GLY A 64 -8.17 7.46 -24.67
C GLY A 64 -8.44 6.55 -23.47
N GLU A 65 -7.93 5.31 -23.54
CA GLU A 65 -7.91 4.35 -22.42
C GLU A 65 -6.50 4.16 -21.84
N VAL A 66 -5.62 5.16 -22.00
CA VAL A 66 -4.21 5.07 -21.57
C VAL A 66 -4.00 5.60 -20.16
N VAL A 67 -4.75 6.64 -19.78
CA VAL A 67 -4.61 7.36 -18.51
C VAL A 67 -5.68 6.90 -17.53
N HIS A 68 -5.24 6.38 -16.39
CA HIS A 68 -6.11 5.90 -15.31
C HIS A 68 -5.91 6.66 -14.00
N PHE A 69 -5.28 7.85 -14.04
CA PHE A 69 -5.01 8.65 -12.85
C PHE A 69 -6.14 9.65 -12.56
N PRO A 70 -6.35 10.04 -11.29
CA PRO A 70 -7.27 11.11 -10.94
C PRO A 70 -6.84 12.47 -11.54
N PRO A 71 -7.78 13.33 -12.02
CA PRO A 71 -7.43 14.60 -12.68
C PRO A 71 -6.62 15.57 -11.81
N LEU A 72 -6.90 15.66 -10.50
CA LEU A 72 -6.15 16.53 -9.60
C LEU A 72 -4.70 16.09 -9.46
N LEU A 73 -4.46 14.78 -9.43
CA LEU A 73 -3.11 14.23 -9.37
C LEU A 73 -2.35 14.60 -10.66
N LEU A 74 -2.99 14.41 -11.81
CA LEU A 74 -2.41 14.75 -13.10
C LEU A 74 -2.08 16.25 -13.21
N ALA A 75 -3.02 17.11 -12.81
CA ALA A 75 -2.85 18.56 -12.81
C ALA A 75 -1.79 19.05 -11.80
N LEU A 76 -1.59 18.32 -10.70
CA LEU A 76 -0.51 18.59 -9.77
C LEU A 76 0.84 18.23 -10.39
N PHE A 77 0.97 17.03 -10.97
CA PHE A 77 2.23 16.59 -11.57
C PHE A 77 2.61 17.33 -12.84
N SER A 78 1.65 17.87 -13.60
CA SER A 78 1.94 18.71 -14.77
C SER A 78 2.63 20.03 -14.41
N LYS A 79 2.50 20.50 -13.17
CA LYS A 79 3.13 21.73 -12.66
C LYS A 79 4.45 21.49 -11.93
N LEU A 80 4.76 20.24 -11.59
CA LEU A 80 5.96 19.90 -10.85
C LEU A 80 7.17 19.75 -11.77
N THR A 81 8.28 20.36 -11.37
CA THR A 81 9.60 20.14 -11.97
C THR A 81 10.45 19.22 -11.08
N HIS A 82 11.57 18.73 -11.61
CA HIS A 82 12.54 17.90 -10.87
C HIS A 82 11.92 16.69 -10.15
N LEU A 83 11.18 15.86 -10.88
CA LEU A 83 10.43 14.72 -10.34
C LEU A 83 11.26 13.76 -9.46
N ASN A 84 12.58 13.60 -9.73
CA ASN A 84 13.45 12.78 -8.89
C ASN A 84 13.49 13.28 -7.43
N VAL A 85 13.54 14.60 -7.23
CA VAL A 85 13.52 15.23 -5.90
C VAL A 85 12.17 15.01 -5.24
N VAL A 86 11.08 15.17 -6.00
CA VAL A 86 9.71 14.95 -5.51
C VAL A 86 9.54 13.52 -5.00
N PHE A 87 9.87 12.50 -5.81
CA PHE A 87 9.74 11.10 -5.40
C PHE A 87 10.64 10.74 -4.21
N ALA A 88 11.88 11.26 -4.17
CA ALA A 88 12.77 11.06 -3.02
C ALA A 88 12.21 11.71 -1.74
N ALA A 89 11.64 12.91 -1.83
CA ALA A 89 11.03 13.61 -0.70
C ALA A 89 9.77 12.89 -0.20
N LEU A 90 8.91 12.44 -1.12
CA LEU A 90 7.70 11.69 -0.78
C LEU A 90 8.05 10.39 -0.04
N ASP A 91 8.97 9.58 -0.56
CA ASP A 91 9.33 8.31 0.10
C ASP A 91 10.02 8.53 1.45
N THR A 92 10.92 9.50 1.55
CA THR A 92 11.61 9.79 2.83
C THR A 92 10.66 10.34 3.89
N SER A 93 9.59 11.03 3.48
CA SER A 93 8.52 11.44 4.37
C SER A 93 7.73 10.24 4.94
N ILE A 94 7.55 9.15 4.18
CA ILE A 94 6.98 7.89 4.69
C ILE A 94 7.90 7.32 5.79
N GLY A 95 9.20 7.27 5.54
CA GLY A 95 10.18 6.82 6.54
C GLY A 95 10.17 7.66 7.83
N PHE A 96 10.08 8.98 7.69
CA PHE A 96 9.90 9.89 8.83
C PHE A 96 8.60 9.60 9.60
N LEU A 97 7.47 9.45 8.89
CA LEU A 97 6.18 9.15 9.52
C LEU A 97 6.18 7.80 10.22
N LEU A 98 6.84 6.78 9.68
CA LEU A 98 7.02 5.48 10.34
C LEU A 98 7.80 5.58 11.65
N VAL A 99 8.86 6.38 11.69
CA VAL A 99 9.61 6.66 12.93
C VAL A 99 8.70 7.33 13.97
N GLN A 100 7.89 8.30 13.55
CA GLN A 100 6.96 8.99 14.45
C GLN A 100 5.83 8.09 14.93
N ILE A 101 5.29 7.24 14.06
CA ILE A 101 4.29 6.23 14.41
C ILE A 101 4.85 5.31 15.48
N ASN A 102 6.06 4.74 15.28
CA ASN A 102 6.71 3.86 16.25
C ASN A 102 6.90 4.56 17.61
N LYS A 103 7.32 5.84 17.63
CA LYS A 103 7.44 6.62 18.88
C LYS A 103 6.09 6.72 19.61
N ASN A 104 5.00 6.97 18.88
CA ASN A 104 3.68 7.29 19.44
C ASN A 104 2.75 6.09 19.68
N THR A 105 3.11 4.86 19.30
CA THR A 105 2.29 3.67 19.59
C THR A 105 2.20 3.37 21.09
N LYS A 106 1.21 2.59 21.53
CA LYS A 106 1.06 2.17 22.93
C LYS A 106 1.77 0.86 23.28
N TYR A 107 2.50 0.29 22.32
CA TYR A 107 3.17 -1.00 22.46
C TYR A 107 4.25 -0.99 23.54
N SER A 108 4.28 -2.03 24.38
CA SER A 108 5.20 -2.15 25.52
C SER A 108 6.67 -2.30 25.10
N THR A 109 6.92 -3.07 24.03
CA THR A 109 8.26 -3.26 23.47
C THR A 109 8.34 -2.69 22.07
N LYS A 110 9.38 -1.87 21.83
CA LYS A 110 9.58 -1.16 20.57
C LYS A 110 11.02 -1.27 20.11
N PHE A 111 11.26 -1.02 18.82
CA PHE A 111 12.61 -0.76 18.32
C PHE A 111 12.95 0.73 18.50
N SER A 112 14.24 1.02 18.58
CA SER A 112 14.71 2.40 18.62
C SER A 112 14.42 3.10 17.30
N SER A 113 14.28 4.43 17.33
CA SER A 113 14.02 5.23 16.12
C SER A 113 15.10 5.08 15.06
N LYS A 114 16.35 4.81 15.46
CA LYS A 114 17.46 4.52 14.54
C LYS A 114 17.20 3.23 13.75
N VAL A 115 16.79 2.17 14.44
CA VAL A 115 16.54 0.87 13.81
C VAL A 115 15.36 0.96 12.83
N VAL A 116 14.30 1.67 13.19
CA VAL A 116 13.16 1.92 12.27
C VAL A 116 13.60 2.73 11.04
N ALA A 117 14.39 3.79 11.25
CA ALA A 117 14.92 4.60 10.16
C ALA A 117 15.83 3.80 9.22
N ILE A 118 16.74 2.97 9.75
CA ILE A 118 17.61 2.09 8.96
C ILE A 118 16.75 1.10 8.16
N PHE A 119 15.79 0.46 8.83
CA PHE A 119 14.95 -0.55 8.22
C PHE A 119 14.18 0.00 7.02
N TYR A 120 13.64 1.21 7.10
CA TYR A 120 12.95 1.84 5.98
C TYR A 120 13.91 2.42 4.93
N ALA A 121 14.91 3.19 5.35
CA ALA A 121 15.82 3.90 4.44
C ALA A 121 16.55 2.94 3.49
N PHE A 122 16.90 1.75 3.98
CA PHE A 122 17.59 0.72 3.22
C PHE A 122 16.69 -0.46 2.80
N ASN A 123 15.36 -0.32 2.91
CA ASN A 123 14.44 -1.33 2.40
C ASN A 123 14.54 -1.36 0.85
N PRO A 124 14.89 -2.51 0.24
CA PRO A 124 14.98 -2.62 -1.22
C PRO A 124 13.65 -2.31 -1.91
N LEU A 125 12.51 -2.66 -1.30
CA LEU A 125 11.18 -2.35 -1.85
C LEU A 125 10.93 -0.83 -1.91
N ALA A 126 11.31 -0.10 -0.86
CA ALA A 126 11.19 1.36 -0.82
C ALA A 126 12.09 2.02 -1.86
N ILE A 127 13.36 1.61 -1.92
CA ILE A 127 14.31 2.12 -2.91
C ILE A 127 13.80 1.86 -4.32
N LEU A 128 13.48 0.61 -4.67
CA LEU A 128 13.01 0.25 -6.00
C LEU A 128 11.71 0.97 -6.39
N SER A 129 10.79 1.20 -5.44
CA SER A 129 9.57 1.98 -5.69
C SER A 129 9.84 3.43 -6.09
N THR A 130 10.86 4.06 -5.51
CA THR A 130 11.29 5.40 -5.90
C THR A 130 12.05 5.41 -7.21
N LEU A 131 12.92 4.41 -7.44
CA LEU A 131 13.70 4.30 -8.66
C LEU A 131 12.82 4.07 -9.89
N SER A 132 11.71 3.33 -9.73
CA SER A 132 10.71 3.13 -10.79
C SER A 132 9.75 4.32 -10.96
N LYS A 133 9.79 5.32 -10.06
CA LYS A 133 8.85 6.46 -10.01
C LYS A 133 7.38 6.03 -9.96
N SER A 134 7.10 4.92 -9.29
CA SER A 134 5.74 4.42 -9.14
C SER A 134 4.87 5.40 -8.36
N THR A 135 3.67 5.70 -8.88
CA THR A 135 2.71 6.59 -8.18
C THR A 135 2.19 5.99 -6.88
N THR A 136 2.41 4.69 -6.65
CA THR A 136 2.12 4.01 -5.39
C THR A 136 2.79 4.64 -4.17
N VAL A 137 3.93 5.34 -4.34
CA VAL A 137 4.57 6.10 -3.25
C VAL A 137 3.64 7.18 -2.69
N ILE A 138 2.86 7.83 -3.55
CA ILE A 138 1.89 8.87 -3.16
C ILE A 138 0.73 8.24 -2.39
N ASN A 139 0.25 7.09 -2.87
CA ASN A 139 -0.81 6.32 -2.21
C ASN A 139 -0.35 5.88 -0.81
N ASN A 140 0.86 5.32 -0.70
CA ASN A 140 1.47 4.90 0.56
C ASN A 140 1.65 6.08 1.52
N LEU A 141 2.07 7.25 1.04
CA LEU A 141 2.18 8.46 1.86
C LEU A 141 0.82 8.91 2.39
N SER A 142 -0.20 8.95 1.52
CA SER A 142 -1.56 9.32 1.94
C SER A 142 -2.12 8.37 3.00
N LEU A 143 -1.84 7.07 2.88
CA LEU A 143 -2.31 6.05 3.81
C LEU A 143 -1.56 6.07 5.14
N ILE A 144 -0.24 6.25 5.15
CA ILE A 144 0.52 6.34 6.39
C ILE A 144 0.19 7.61 7.19
N LEU A 145 -0.19 8.70 6.52
CA LEU A 145 -0.72 9.91 7.15
C LEU A 145 -2.04 9.64 7.89
N VAL A 146 -2.93 8.79 7.35
CA VAL A 146 -4.14 8.33 8.06
C VAL A 146 -3.74 7.67 9.38
N PHE A 147 -2.79 6.73 9.35
CA PHE A 147 -2.35 6.02 10.55
C PHE A 147 -1.71 6.97 11.57
N TYR A 148 -0.86 7.88 11.10
CA TYR A 148 -0.21 8.89 11.94
C TYR A 148 -1.23 9.81 12.65
N PHE A 149 -2.17 10.40 11.91
CA PHE A 149 -3.18 11.29 12.51
C PHE A 149 -4.18 10.54 13.40
N THR A 150 -4.52 9.29 13.07
CA THR A 150 -5.35 8.42 13.91
C THR A 150 -4.69 8.20 15.27
N LEU A 151 -3.40 7.87 15.29
CA LEU A 151 -2.65 7.67 16.54
C LEU A 151 -2.56 8.94 17.39
N GLN A 152 -2.46 10.11 16.75
CA GLN A 152 -2.49 11.42 17.44
C GLN A 152 -3.89 11.87 17.86
N LYS A 153 -4.95 11.06 17.61
CA LYS A 153 -6.36 11.42 17.83
C LYS A 153 -6.79 12.70 17.08
N LYS A 154 -6.08 13.08 16.01
CA LYS A 154 -6.44 14.22 15.14
C LYS A 154 -7.45 13.76 14.09
N PHE A 155 -8.66 13.42 14.53
CA PHE A 155 -9.65 12.72 13.69
C PHE A 155 -10.04 13.48 12.42
N LYS A 156 -10.25 14.80 12.49
CA LYS A 156 -10.57 15.61 11.28
C LYS A 156 -9.48 15.49 10.21
N ALA A 157 -8.21 15.62 10.59
CA ALA A 157 -7.08 15.49 9.67
C ALA A 157 -6.97 14.05 9.13
N SER A 158 -7.21 13.06 9.98
CA SER A 158 -7.23 11.64 9.56
C SER A 158 -8.31 11.34 8.53
N ILE A 159 -9.51 11.91 8.70
CA ILE A 159 -10.64 11.73 7.77
C ILE A 159 -10.34 12.38 6.42
N VAL A 160 -9.82 13.61 6.42
CA VAL A 160 -9.43 14.31 5.18
C VAL A 160 -8.29 13.55 4.48
N SER A 161 -7.30 13.08 5.22
CA SER A 161 -6.21 12.26 4.67
C SER A 161 -6.75 10.95 4.07
N LEU A 162 -7.75 10.33 4.70
CA LEU A 162 -8.38 9.13 4.16
C LEU A 162 -9.18 9.43 2.89
N ALA A 163 -9.88 10.56 2.82
CA ALA A 163 -10.58 10.98 1.60
C ALA A 163 -9.59 11.19 0.44
N VAL A 164 -8.44 11.83 0.69
CA VAL A 164 -7.36 11.95 -0.30
C VAL A 164 -6.83 10.56 -0.68
N SER A 165 -6.64 9.67 0.28
CA SER A 165 -6.16 8.32 0.03
C SER A 165 -7.12 7.48 -0.83
N THR A 166 -8.43 7.57 -0.57
CA THR A 166 -9.50 6.95 -1.38
C THR A 166 -9.56 7.54 -2.78
N TYR A 167 -9.39 8.87 -2.89
CA TYR A 167 -9.38 9.54 -4.18
C TYR A 167 -8.21 9.05 -5.05
N LEU A 168 -7.04 8.83 -4.45
CA LEU A 168 -5.85 8.38 -5.18
C LEU A 168 -5.85 6.89 -5.51
N ALA A 169 -6.39 6.03 -4.63
CA ALA A 169 -6.47 4.59 -4.90
C ALA A 169 -7.77 3.98 -4.41
N TYR A 170 -8.41 3.20 -5.29
CA TYR A 170 -9.72 2.60 -5.07
C TYR A 170 -9.84 1.86 -3.73
N TYR A 171 -8.95 0.92 -3.42
CA TYR A 171 -9.09 0.06 -2.23
C TYR A 171 -8.98 0.79 -0.88
N ASN A 172 -8.53 2.05 -0.86
CA ASN A 172 -8.31 2.76 0.40
C ASN A 172 -9.60 3.14 1.14
N TRP A 173 -10.77 3.10 0.50
CA TRP A 173 -12.04 3.30 1.22
C TRP A 173 -12.31 2.19 2.25
N TYR A 174 -11.64 1.03 2.17
CA TYR A 174 -11.80 -0.04 3.16
C TYR A 174 -11.35 0.40 4.56
N PHE A 175 -10.46 1.39 4.65
CA PHE A 175 -10.00 1.94 5.93
C PHE A 175 -11.03 2.87 6.61
N VAL A 176 -12.17 3.18 5.96
CA VAL A 176 -13.26 3.93 6.59
C VAL A 176 -13.77 3.19 7.82
N VAL A 177 -13.98 1.88 7.72
CA VAL A 177 -14.54 1.06 8.82
C VAL A 177 -13.64 1.10 10.08
N PRO A 178 -12.35 0.73 10.03
CA PRO A 178 -11.49 0.83 11.21
C PRO A 178 -11.33 2.27 11.70
N LEU A 179 -11.29 3.27 10.81
CA LEU A 179 -11.23 4.68 11.25
C LEU A 179 -12.48 5.07 12.06
N MET A 180 -13.69 4.68 11.64
CA MET A 180 -14.92 4.97 12.38
C MET A 180 -14.94 4.29 13.75
N PHE A 181 -14.45 3.05 13.85
CA PHE A 181 -14.27 2.39 15.16
C PHE A 181 -13.28 3.14 16.05
N SER A 182 -12.19 3.68 15.49
CA SER A 182 -11.22 4.48 16.25
C SER A 182 -11.83 5.74 16.86
N ILE A 183 -12.67 6.42 16.08
CA ILE A 183 -13.34 7.65 16.50
C ILE A 183 -14.37 7.32 17.57
N TYR A 184 -15.17 6.27 17.37
CA TYR A 184 -16.15 5.83 18.35
C TYR A 184 -15.49 5.47 19.68
N GLN A 185 -14.42 4.67 19.67
CA GLN A 185 -13.75 4.24 20.89
C GLN A 185 -13.11 5.40 21.66
N SER A 186 -12.61 6.41 20.94
CA SER A 186 -11.97 7.57 21.58
C SER A 186 -12.95 8.59 22.15
N THR A 187 -14.14 8.72 21.56
CA THR A 187 -15.12 9.76 21.93
C THR A 187 -16.31 9.21 22.72
N GLY A 188 -16.66 7.92 22.55
CA GLY A 188 -17.85 7.29 23.10
C GLY A 188 -19.18 7.75 22.46
N LEU A 189 -19.13 8.66 21.49
CA LEU A 189 -20.32 9.35 20.97
C LEU A 189 -20.66 8.89 19.55
N GLN A 190 -21.87 8.35 19.35
CA GLN A 190 -22.37 8.01 18.02
C GLN A 190 -22.44 9.24 17.09
N GLN A 191 -22.77 10.42 17.64
CA GLN A 191 -22.81 11.67 16.89
C GLN A 191 -21.44 12.04 16.28
N ALA A 192 -20.34 11.71 16.95
CA ALA A 192 -19.00 11.97 16.44
C ALA A 192 -18.69 11.10 15.20
N VAL A 193 -19.16 9.86 15.20
CA VAL A 193 -19.05 8.94 14.05
C VAL A 193 -19.85 9.47 12.87
N VAL A 194 -21.12 9.85 13.08
CA VAL A 194 -21.97 10.40 12.03
C VAL A 194 -21.36 11.67 11.42
N ARG A 195 -20.89 12.62 12.25
CA ARG A 195 -20.17 13.82 11.78
C ARG A 195 -18.92 13.48 10.98
N SER A 196 -18.22 12.40 11.35
CA SER A 196 -17.01 11.94 10.66
C SER A 196 -17.31 11.31 9.30
N ILE A 197 -18.41 10.56 9.20
CA ILE A 197 -18.91 10.03 7.92
C ILE A 197 -19.33 11.18 7.00
N ILE A 198 -20.06 12.17 7.51
CA ILE A 198 -20.45 13.36 6.75
C ILE A 198 -19.20 14.11 6.25
N LEU A 199 -18.20 14.31 7.12
CA LEU A 199 -16.95 14.96 6.73
C LEU A 199 -16.19 14.18 5.66
N TYR A 200 -16.15 12.84 5.78
CA TYR A 200 -15.53 11.98 4.77
C TYR A 200 -16.23 12.13 3.42
N ILE A 201 -17.56 12.02 3.39
CA ILE A 201 -18.39 12.15 2.18
C ILE A 201 -18.22 13.54 1.57
N ALA A 202 -18.22 14.61 2.38
CA ALA A 202 -18.00 15.98 1.92
C ALA A 202 -16.59 16.19 1.35
N SER A 203 -15.58 15.58 1.96
CA SER A 203 -14.19 15.70 1.51
C SER A 203 -13.96 14.97 0.18
N ILE A 204 -14.48 13.74 0.05
CA ILE A 204 -14.35 12.99 -1.21
C ILE A 204 -15.19 13.64 -2.32
N SER A 205 -16.40 14.13 -2.02
CA SER A 205 -17.22 14.81 -3.01
C SER A 205 -16.57 16.10 -3.50
N ALA A 206 -15.90 16.87 -2.63
CA ALA A 206 -15.14 18.06 -3.03
C ALA A 206 -13.98 17.71 -3.98
N LEU A 207 -13.25 16.61 -3.73
CA LEU A 207 -12.17 16.15 -4.62
C LEU A 207 -12.71 15.68 -5.98
N LEU A 208 -13.81 14.93 -6.00
CA LEU A 208 -14.43 14.47 -7.23
C LEU A 208 -15.06 15.64 -8.03
N TYR A 209 -15.68 16.59 -7.34
CA TYR A 209 -16.28 17.77 -7.97
C TYR A 209 -15.23 18.71 -8.56
N SER A 210 -14.12 18.96 -7.84
CA SER A 210 -13.00 19.72 -8.41
C SER A 210 -12.37 18.99 -9.61
N SER A 211 -12.32 17.66 -9.59
CA SER A 211 -11.89 16.86 -10.75
C SER A 211 -12.82 17.04 -11.95
N TYR A 212 -14.14 17.03 -11.71
CA TYR A 212 -15.16 17.23 -12.74
C TYR A 212 -15.06 18.60 -13.40
N ILE A 213 -14.80 19.66 -12.62
CA ILE A 213 -14.56 21.01 -13.16
C ILE A 213 -13.29 21.02 -14.02
N LEU A 214 -12.21 20.38 -13.57
CA LEU A 214 -10.94 20.33 -14.31
C LEU A 214 -11.03 19.55 -15.63
N THR A 215 -11.94 18.56 -15.72
CA THR A 215 -12.15 17.76 -16.93
C THR A 215 -13.28 18.29 -17.81
N ASN A 216 -13.54 19.61 -17.77
CA ASN A 216 -14.58 20.28 -18.56
C ASN A 216 -15.95 19.62 -18.43
N ASN A 217 -16.38 19.33 -17.19
CA ASN A 217 -17.68 18.71 -16.89
C ASN A 217 -17.84 17.28 -17.46
N SER A 218 -16.75 16.53 -17.63
CA SER A 218 -16.79 15.12 -18.04
C SER A 218 -16.64 14.17 -16.83
N LEU A 219 -17.45 13.11 -16.80
CA LEU A 219 -17.36 12.04 -15.78
C LEU A 219 -16.48 10.86 -16.22
N ARG A 220 -15.84 10.96 -17.39
CA ARG A 220 -15.08 9.86 -18.00
C ARG A 220 -13.91 9.41 -17.13
N PHE A 221 -13.29 10.34 -16.39
CA PHE A 221 -12.22 10.01 -15.45
C PHE A 221 -12.67 9.04 -14.34
N LEU A 222 -13.94 9.10 -13.89
CA LEU A 222 -14.47 8.17 -12.87
C LEU A 222 -14.47 6.74 -13.41
N TYR A 223 -14.90 6.59 -14.66
CA TYR A 223 -14.93 5.31 -15.33
C TYR A 223 -13.51 4.75 -15.52
N LEU A 224 -12.59 5.57 -16.03
CA LEU A 224 -11.22 5.13 -16.31
C LEU A 224 -10.39 4.90 -15.05
N ASN A 225 -10.57 5.67 -13.97
CA ASN A 225 -9.79 5.53 -12.75
C ASN A 225 -10.35 4.44 -11.81
N TYR A 226 -11.66 4.47 -11.54
CA TYR A 226 -12.25 3.58 -10.53
C TYR A 226 -12.98 2.39 -11.13
N ALA A 227 -13.80 2.61 -12.16
CA ALA A 227 -14.56 1.50 -12.75
C ALA A 227 -13.64 0.50 -13.48
N SER A 228 -12.53 0.94 -14.06
CA SER A 228 -11.54 0.05 -14.68
C SER A 228 -10.90 -0.95 -13.71
N VAL A 229 -10.78 -0.58 -12.43
CA VAL A 229 -10.28 -1.44 -11.35
C VAL A 229 -11.34 -2.47 -10.97
N VAL A 230 -12.58 -2.03 -10.75
CA VAL A 230 -13.69 -2.92 -10.37
C VAL A 230 -14.05 -3.88 -11.50
N LEU A 231 -14.11 -3.37 -12.73
CA LEU A 231 -14.47 -4.13 -13.93
C LEU A 231 -13.31 -4.95 -14.51
N PHE A 232 -12.09 -4.78 -13.98
CA PHE A 232 -10.87 -5.45 -14.44
C PHE A 232 -10.72 -5.53 -15.97
N LYS A 233 -10.99 -4.41 -16.67
CA LYS A 233 -11.13 -4.42 -18.14
C LYS A 233 -9.84 -4.77 -18.89
N LYS A 234 -8.68 -4.49 -18.30
CA LYS A 234 -7.38 -4.66 -18.95
C LYS A 234 -6.61 -5.80 -18.30
N ILE A 235 -6.74 -6.99 -18.86
CA ILE A 235 -6.01 -8.17 -18.38
C ILE A 235 -4.55 -8.02 -18.80
N VAL A 236 -3.67 -7.78 -17.83
CA VAL A 236 -2.22 -7.69 -18.03
C VAL A 236 -1.47 -8.44 -16.95
N PRO A 237 -0.34 -9.11 -17.27
CA PRO A 237 0.47 -9.79 -16.29
C PRO A 237 0.88 -8.87 -15.14
N ASN A 238 0.77 -9.34 -13.92
CA ASN A 238 1.21 -8.67 -12.70
C ASN A 238 1.49 -9.71 -11.60
N ILE A 239 1.79 -9.29 -10.36
CA ILE A 239 2.10 -10.24 -9.28
C ILE A 239 0.87 -10.84 -8.58
N GLY A 240 -0.33 -10.47 -9.02
CA GLY A 240 -1.60 -10.78 -8.37
C GLY A 240 -2.32 -11.99 -8.93
N LEU A 241 -3.45 -12.31 -8.29
CA LEU A 241 -4.28 -13.46 -8.66
C LEU A 241 -5.12 -13.25 -9.90
N TRP A 242 -5.56 -12.01 -10.14
CA TRP A 242 -6.64 -11.73 -11.09
C TRP A 242 -6.23 -12.03 -12.53
N TRP A 243 -5.08 -11.54 -12.99
CA TRP A 243 -4.75 -11.53 -14.42
C TRP A 243 -4.74 -12.92 -15.04
N TYR A 244 -4.11 -13.89 -14.38
CA TYR A 244 -3.97 -15.25 -14.93
C TYR A 244 -5.29 -16.00 -14.84
N PHE A 245 -6.00 -15.88 -13.71
CA PHE A 245 -7.33 -16.47 -13.54
C PHE A 245 -8.31 -15.97 -14.62
N PHE A 246 -8.39 -14.66 -14.84
CA PHE A 246 -9.26 -14.07 -15.88
C PHE A 246 -8.77 -14.35 -17.31
N THR A 247 -7.51 -14.77 -17.49
CA THR A 247 -7.01 -15.23 -18.80
C THR A 247 -7.48 -16.65 -19.12
N GLU A 248 -7.65 -17.51 -18.10
CA GLU A 248 -7.99 -18.93 -18.30
C GLU A 248 -9.49 -19.22 -18.31
N ILE A 249 -10.32 -18.39 -17.67
CA ILE A 249 -11.77 -18.62 -17.64
C ILE A 249 -12.44 -18.25 -18.96
N PHE A 250 -13.53 -18.96 -19.28
CA PHE A 250 -14.39 -18.57 -20.39
C PHE A 250 -15.11 -17.26 -20.10
N ASP A 251 -15.26 -16.43 -21.15
CA ASP A 251 -15.95 -15.14 -21.09
C ASP A 251 -17.36 -15.24 -20.48
N PHE A 252 -18.07 -16.35 -20.72
CA PHE A 252 -19.38 -16.61 -20.15
C PHE A 252 -19.41 -16.51 -18.61
N PHE A 253 -18.35 -16.93 -17.92
CA PHE A 253 -18.25 -16.91 -16.45
C PHE A 253 -17.59 -15.65 -15.89
N SER A 254 -17.05 -14.77 -16.75
CA SER A 254 -16.26 -13.61 -16.35
C SER A 254 -17.00 -12.70 -15.35
N SER A 255 -18.25 -12.32 -15.64
CA SER A 255 -19.07 -11.46 -14.78
C SER A 255 -19.34 -12.06 -13.39
N PHE A 256 -19.51 -13.38 -13.31
CA PHE A 256 -19.70 -14.08 -12.05
C PHE A 256 -18.44 -13.99 -11.20
N TYR A 257 -17.28 -14.38 -11.75
CA TYR A 257 -16.03 -14.36 -11.00
C TYR A 257 -15.56 -12.95 -10.67
N LEU A 258 -15.82 -11.97 -11.54
CA LEU A 258 -15.56 -10.56 -11.25
C LEU A 258 -16.32 -10.11 -10.00
N SER A 259 -17.57 -10.53 -9.85
CA SER A 259 -18.36 -10.25 -8.64
C SER A 259 -17.76 -10.95 -7.41
N VAL A 260 -17.38 -12.22 -7.54
CA VAL A 260 -16.76 -13.01 -6.45
C VAL A 260 -15.46 -12.36 -5.96
N PHE A 261 -14.56 -11.98 -6.87
CA PHE A 261 -13.27 -11.38 -6.51
C PHE A 261 -13.42 -10.01 -5.84
N ASN A 262 -14.37 -9.18 -6.29
CA ASN A 262 -14.67 -7.89 -5.64
C ASN A 262 -15.32 -8.08 -4.24
N ILE A 263 -16.19 -9.06 -4.07
CA ILE A 263 -16.76 -9.39 -2.74
C ILE A 263 -15.64 -9.91 -1.83
N TYR A 264 -14.79 -10.79 -2.34
CA TYR A 264 -13.67 -11.36 -1.60
C TYR A 264 -12.70 -10.28 -1.09
N SER A 265 -12.41 -9.25 -1.89
CA SER A 265 -11.55 -8.16 -1.43
C SER A 265 -12.16 -7.36 -0.28
N PHE A 266 -13.49 -7.29 -0.15
CA PHE A 266 -14.15 -6.50 0.90
C PHE A 266 -14.57 -7.30 2.15
N ILE A 267 -14.89 -8.59 2.01
CA ILE A 267 -15.58 -9.37 3.05
C ILE A 267 -14.87 -9.40 4.41
N PHE A 268 -13.53 -9.28 4.43
CA PHE A 268 -12.72 -9.31 5.65
C PHE A 268 -12.60 -7.96 6.35
N VAL A 269 -13.03 -6.86 5.73
CA VAL A 269 -12.88 -5.50 6.27
C VAL A 269 -13.61 -5.33 7.61
N VAL A 270 -14.90 -5.69 7.65
CA VAL A 270 -15.74 -5.52 8.85
C VAL A 270 -15.36 -6.51 9.97
N PRO A 271 -15.17 -7.82 9.72
CA PRO A 271 -14.77 -8.77 10.76
C PRO A 271 -13.43 -8.43 11.42
N LEU A 272 -12.41 -8.05 10.64
CA LEU A 272 -11.10 -7.71 11.19
C LEU A 272 -11.13 -6.41 12.00
N ALA A 273 -11.83 -5.39 11.51
CA ALA A 273 -11.97 -4.12 12.21
C ALA A 273 -12.73 -4.26 13.53
N THR A 274 -13.77 -5.11 13.57
CA THR A 274 -14.54 -5.38 14.80
C THR A 274 -13.74 -6.19 15.81
N ARG A 275 -13.05 -7.26 15.39
CA ARG A 275 -12.26 -8.12 16.28
C ARG A 275 -11.12 -7.37 16.97
N PHE A 276 -10.43 -6.49 16.25
CA PHE A 276 -9.26 -5.77 16.72
C PHE A 276 -9.52 -4.28 17.01
N ARG A 277 -10.77 -3.94 17.35
CA ARG A 277 -11.20 -2.55 17.62
C ARG A 277 -10.34 -1.79 18.64
N ASN A 278 -9.69 -2.49 19.58
CA ASN A 278 -8.84 -1.88 20.62
C ASN A 278 -7.46 -1.47 20.13
N ASP A 279 -6.99 -2.06 19.04
CA ASP A 279 -5.69 -1.78 18.46
C ASP A 279 -5.82 -1.69 16.94
N LEU A 280 -6.23 -0.48 16.56
CA LEU A 280 -6.69 -0.13 15.23
C LEU A 280 -5.53 -0.01 14.25
N LEU A 281 -4.33 0.30 14.73
CA LEU A 281 -3.12 0.32 13.90
C LEU A 281 -2.79 -1.09 13.41
N PHE A 282 -2.92 -2.10 14.27
CA PHE A 282 -2.78 -3.48 13.85
C PHE A 282 -3.92 -3.91 12.93
N ALA A 283 -5.17 -3.55 13.24
CA ALA A 283 -6.31 -3.86 12.37
C ALA A 283 -6.12 -3.30 10.96
N SER A 284 -5.70 -2.03 10.85
CA SER A 284 -5.42 -1.39 9.56
C SER A 284 -4.20 -2.01 8.88
N TRP A 285 -3.14 -2.36 9.61
CA TRP A 285 -1.99 -3.02 9.00
C TRP A 285 -2.32 -4.42 8.44
N ILE A 286 -3.12 -5.23 9.14
CA ILE A 286 -3.60 -6.52 8.61
C ILE A 286 -4.44 -6.30 7.35
N LEU A 287 -5.33 -5.30 7.34
CA LEU A 287 -6.13 -4.96 6.16
C LEU A 287 -5.24 -4.53 4.98
N ALA A 288 -4.21 -3.71 5.22
CA ALA A 288 -3.25 -3.34 4.19
C ALA A 288 -2.51 -4.57 3.61
N GLY A 289 -2.15 -5.53 4.46
CA GLY A 289 -1.59 -6.79 4.01
C GLY A 289 -2.57 -7.61 3.17
N PHE A 290 -3.82 -7.74 3.63
CA PHE A 290 -4.85 -8.46 2.87
C PHE A 290 -5.10 -7.79 1.49
N MET A 291 -5.06 -6.46 1.41
CA MET A 291 -5.20 -5.72 0.15
C MET A 291 -4.09 -5.99 -0.85
N ASN A 292 -2.85 -6.20 -0.38
CA ASN A 292 -1.74 -6.49 -1.25
C ASN A 292 -1.92 -7.78 -2.05
N PHE A 293 -2.65 -8.73 -1.47
CA PHE A 293 -3.03 -9.97 -2.10
C PHE A 293 -4.33 -9.86 -2.92
N ALA A 294 -5.37 -9.22 -2.36
CA ALA A 294 -6.72 -9.27 -2.93
C ALA A 294 -6.96 -8.33 -4.12
N LYS A 295 -6.11 -7.31 -4.34
CA LYS A 295 -6.31 -6.31 -5.38
C LYS A 295 -6.10 -6.83 -6.80
N ALA A 296 -6.69 -6.12 -7.76
CA ALA A 296 -6.68 -6.48 -9.18
C ALA A 296 -5.33 -6.24 -9.89
N TYR A 297 -4.65 -5.13 -9.58
CA TYR A 297 -3.40 -4.71 -10.22
C TYR A 297 -2.25 -4.51 -9.21
N PRO A 298 -1.88 -5.53 -8.42
CA PRO A 298 -0.79 -5.40 -7.47
C PRO A 298 0.57 -5.30 -8.15
N THR A 299 1.46 -4.56 -7.49
CA THR A 299 2.87 -4.38 -7.85
C THR A 299 3.74 -4.63 -6.64
N VAL A 300 5.04 -4.87 -6.88
CA VAL A 300 6.03 -5.07 -5.81
C VAL A 300 6.14 -3.82 -4.92
N THR A 301 5.86 -2.63 -5.46
CA THR A 301 5.93 -1.37 -4.70
C THR A 301 4.82 -1.25 -3.65
N ASP A 302 3.70 -1.92 -3.85
CA ASP A 302 2.61 -1.97 -2.88
C ASP A 302 2.97 -2.74 -1.60
N LEU A 303 3.90 -3.69 -1.72
CA LEU A 303 4.41 -4.47 -0.61
C LEU A 303 5.23 -3.63 0.37
N ASN A 304 5.79 -2.50 -0.10
CA ASN A 304 6.70 -1.65 0.67
C ASN A 304 6.10 -1.25 2.03
N LEU A 305 4.91 -0.63 2.04
CA LEU A 305 4.34 -0.11 3.28
C LEU A 305 4.04 -1.23 4.27
N PHE A 306 3.48 -2.35 3.78
CA PHE A 306 3.16 -3.52 4.60
C PHE A 306 4.39 -4.10 5.29
N TYR A 307 5.45 -4.41 4.53
CA TYR A 307 6.68 -4.98 5.08
C TYR A 307 7.44 -3.97 5.95
N SER A 308 7.47 -2.70 5.57
CA SER A 308 8.10 -1.65 6.38
C SER A 308 7.46 -1.49 7.76
N MET A 309 6.14 -1.68 7.88
CA MET A 309 5.41 -1.55 9.15
C MET A 309 5.58 -2.75 10.09
N LEU A 310 6.05 -3.92 9.62
CA LEU A 310 6.27 -5.09 10.47
C LEU A 310 7.14 -4.78 11.70
N ILE A 311 8.09 -3.84 11.56
CA ILE A 311 9.00 -3.47 12.66
C ILE A 311 8.28 -2.78 13.82
N ILE A 312 7.13 -2.15 13.58
CA ILE A 312 6.33 -1.50 14.62
C ILE A 312 5.76 -2.54 15.60
N PHE A 313 5.51 -3.76 15.11
CA PHE A 313 4.83 -4.83 15.83
C PHE A 313 5.78 -5.74 16.62
N LYS A 314 6.91 -5.20 17.10
CA LYS A 314 7.92 -5.94 17.88
C LYS A 314 7.33 -6.72 19.05
N VAL A 315 6.29 -6.20 19.70
CA VAL A 315 5.58 -6.86 20.82
C VAL A 315 5.16 -8.29 20.48
N TYR A 316 4.80 -8.55 19.23
CA TYR A 316 4.31 -9.84 18.79
C TYR A 316 5.44 -10.82 18.41
N TYR A 317 6.68 -10.35 18.25
CA TYR A 317 7.75 -11.17 17.67
C TYR A 317 8.09 -12.43 18.48
N LYS A 318 8.00 -12.37 19.81
CA LYS A 318 8.29 -13.53 20.68
C LYS A 318 7.32 -14.69 20.49
N LYS A 319 6.07 -14.39 20.10
CA LYS A 319 4.98 -15.38 20.00
C LYS A 319 4.70 -15.83 18.56
N LEU A 320 5.38 -15.26 17.57
CA LEU A 320 5.36 -15.77 16.19
C LEU A 320 5.86 -17.22 16.14
N LYS A 321 5.20 -18.06 15.32
CA LYS A 321 5.66 -19.43 15.01
C LYS A 321 6.95 -19.37 14.21
N PHE A 322 6.99 -18.52 13.17
CA PHE A 322 8.18 -18.32 12.35
C PHE A 322 8.91 -17.05 12.79
N SER A 323 10.24 -17.12 12.86
CA SER A 323 11.02 -15.91 13.12
C SER A 323 10.81 -14.91 11.98
N PRO A 324 10.61 -13.60 12.26
CA PRO A 324 10.52 -12.57 11.22
C PRO A 324 11.66 -12.65 10.21
N PHE A 325 12.87 -12.97 10.66
CA PHE A 325 14.03 -13.15 9.80
C PHE A 325 13.81 -14.21 8.71
N LEU A 326 13.24 -15.36 9.07
CA LEU A 326 12.95 -16.44 8.12
C LEU A 326 11.86 -16.01 7.12
N SER A 327 10.83 -15.33 7.60
CA SER A 327 9.78 -14.78 6.74
C SER A 327 10.34 -13.77 5.74
N TYR A 328 11.23 -12.87 6.17
CA TYR A 328 11.89 -11.90 5.28
C TYR A 328 12.79 -12.56 4.25
N LEU A 329 13.59 -13.56 4.66
CA LEU A 329 14.42 -14.32 3.73
C LEU A 329 13.58 -14.99 2.64
N GLY A 330 12.46 -15.61 3.03
CA GLY A 330 11.51 -16.19 2.09
C GLY A 330 11.00 -15.16 1.09
N VAL A 331 10.55 -13.99 1.58
CA VAL A 331 10.06 -12.92 0.71
C VAL A 331 11.14 -12.41 -0.23
N ILE A 332 12.37 -12.18 0.25
CA ILE A 332 13.49 -11.74 -0.59
C ILE A 332 13.79 -12.76 -1.68
N LEU A 333 13.82 -14.06 -1.35
CA LEU A 333 14.04 -15.14 -2.32
C LEU A 333 12.96 -15.14 -3.41
N ILE A 334 11.69 -14.97 -3.04
CA ILE A 334 10.61 -14.95 -4.04
C ILE A 334 10.66 -13.67 -4.89
N LEU A 335 11.00 -12.53 -4.29
CA LEU A 335 11.17 -11.27 -5.00
C LEU A 335 12.34 -11.29 -6.00
N THR A 336 13.40 -12.05 -5.75
CA THR A 336 14.49 -12.23 -6.72
C THR A 336 14.11 -13.19 -7.84
N LEU A 337 13.31 -14.22 -7.56
CA LEU A 337 12.83 -15.18 -8.56
C LEU A 337 11.77 -14.59 -9.51
N LEU A 338 10.93 -13.67 -9.05
CA LEU A 338 9.90 -13.00 -9.85
C LEU A 338 10.42 -12.42 -11.18
N PRO A 339 11.45 -11.55 -11.20
CA PRO A 339 12.00 -11.01 -12.45
C PRO A 339 12.68 -12.08 -13.31
N ILE A 340 13.27 -13.13 -12.70
CA ILE A 340 13.88 -14.24 -13.43
C ILE A 340 12.81 -15.00 -14.22
N PHE A 341 11.72 -15.42 -13.57
CA PHE A 341 10.64 -16.14 -14.26
C PHE A 341 9.94 -15.28 -15.30
N TYR A 342 9.79 -13.97 -15.05
CA TYR A 342 9.28 -13.06 -16.07
C TYR A 342 10.21 -12.97 -17.28
N TYR A 343 11.52 -12.88 -17.07
CA TYR A 343 12.51 -12.81 -18.15
C TYR A 343 12.59 -14.12 -18.96
N VAL A 344 12.59 -15.27 -18.29
CA VAL A 344 12.59 -16.59 -18.93
C VAL A 344 11.35 -16.78 -19.82
N TRP A 345 10.19 -16.28 -19.36
CA TRP A 345 8.96 -16.30 -20.13
C TRP A 345 9.00 -15.32 -21.31
N MET A 346 9.22 -14.02 -21.05
CA MET A 346 9.01 -12.97 -22.06
C MET A 346 10.20 -12.73 -22.99
N SER A 347 11.43 -12.99 -22.53
CA SER A 347 12.65 -12.68 -23.29
C SER A 347 13.31 -13.91 -23.87
N LEU A 348 13.39 -15.00 -23.10
CA LEU A 348 14.01 -16.24 -23.55
C LEU A 348 13.03 -17.21 -24.22
N ASN A 349 11.72 -16.98 -24.11
CA ASN A 349 10.66 -17.87 -24.62
C ASN A 349 10.83 -19.35 -24.23
N SER A 350 11.52 -19.62 -23.12
CA SER A 350 11.82 -20.98 -22.63
C SER A 350 10.97 -21.39 -21.42
N GLY A 351 10.21 -20.44 -20.85
CA GLY A 351 9.21 -20.69 -19.83
C GLY A 351 7.82 -20.22 -20.27
N ASN A 352 6.78 -20.79 -19.66
CA ASN A 352 5.39 -20.36 -19.85
C ASN A 352 4.97 -19.38 -18.73
N ALA A 353 3.90 -18.61 -18.99
CA ALA A 353 3.20 -17.72 -18.07
C ALA A 353 2.93 -18.36 -16.69
N ASN A 354 2.68 -19.67 -16.68
CA ASN A 354 2.39 -20.45 -15.47
C ASN A 354 3.53 -20.36 -14.45
N PHE A 355 4.80 -20.28 -14.87
CA PHE A 355 5.92 -20.14 -13.94
C PHE A 355 5.90 -18.79 -13.24
N PHE A 356 5.65 -17.71 -14.00
CA PHE A 356 5.54 -16.36 -13.46
C PHE A 356 4.32 -16.22 -12.54
N TYR A 357 3.19 -16.83 -12.91
CA TYR A 357 2.01 -16.87 -12.06
C TYR A 357 2.23 -17.69 -10.78
N ALA A 358 2.82 -18.88 -10.88
CA ALA A 358 3.08 -19.76 -9.75
C ALA A 358 4.00 -19.11 -8.71
N ILE A 359 5.06 -18.41 -9.13
CA ILE A 359 5.93 -17.69 -8.19
C ILE A 359 5.19 -16.52 -7.50
N GLY A 360 4.26 -15.86 -8.19
CA GLY A 360 3.34 -14.86 -7.60
C GLY A 360 2.36 -15.47 -6.58
N LEU A 361 1.87 -16.69 -6.83
CA LEU A 361 1.08 -17.45 -5.85
C LEU A 361 1.91 -17.79 -4.61
N VAL A 362 3.17 -18.21 -4.78
CA VAL A 362 4.06 -18.48 -3.64
C VAL A 362 4.28 -17.21 -2.80
N LEU A 363 4.48 -16.04 -3.44
CA LEU A 363 4.57 -14.76 -2.74
C LEU A 363 3.30 -14.49 -1.91
N SER A 364 2.14 -14.73 -2.49
CA SER A 364 0.84 -14.56 -1.86
C SER A 364 0.63 -15.48 -0.66
N ILE A 365 1.05 -16.75 -0.78
CA ILE A 365 1.02 -17.73 0.31
C ILE A 365 1.94 -17.28 1.45
N LEU A 366 3.18 -16.87 1.15
CA LEU A 366 4.10 -16.35 2.18
C LEU A 366 3.51 -15.14 2.90
N GLN A 367 2.91 -14.21 2.17
CA GLN A 367 2.29 -13.04 2.78
C GLN A 367 1.12 -13.43 3.69
N THR A 368 0.31 -14.41 3.27
CA THR A 368 -0.79 -14.94 4.08
C THR A 368 -0.28 -15.64 5.34
N ILE A 369 0.81 -16.40 5.25
CA ILE A 369 1.45 -17.04 6.42
C ILE A 369 1.93 -15.98 7.40
N ILE A 370 2.58 -14.91 6.93
CA ILE A 370 3.01 -13.79 7.78
C ILE A 370 1.81 -13.15 8.48
N LEU A 371 0.75 -12.84 7.75
CA LEU A 371 -0.47 -12.26 8.32
C LEU A 371 -1.10 -13.17 9.38
N SER A 372 -1.24 -14.46 9.08
CA SER A 372 -1.79 -15.46 10.00
C SER A 372 -0.94 -15.61 11.26
N ASP A 373 0.39 -15.57 11.13
CA ASP A 373 1.28 -15.70 12.28
C ASP A 373 1.20 -14.48 13.20
N PHE A 374 1.14 -13.27 12.64
CA PHE A 374 0.91 -12.05 13.43
C PHE A 374 -0.49 -12.02 14.06
N LEU A 375 -1.53 -12.48 13.35
CA LEU A 375 -2.88 -12.61 13.89
C LEU A 375 -2.91 -13.56 15.08
N TRP A 376 -2.31 -14.74 14.93
CA TRP A 376 -2.21 -15.71 16.01
C TRP A 376 -1.43 -15.16 17.19
N SER A 377 -0.28 -14.55 16.94
CA SER A 377 0.54 -13.94 17.97
C SER A 377 -0.23 -12.87 18.74
N LYS A 378 -1.05 -12.06 18.08
CA LYS A 378 -1.86 -11.04 18.75
C LYS A 378 -2.95 -11.66 19.62
N ILE A 379 -3.68 -12.63 19.09
CA ILE A 379 -4.71 -13.37 19.84
C ILE A 379 -4.09 -14.04 21.06
N GLN A 380 -2.90 -14.63 20.89
CA GLN A 380 -2.15 -15.19 21.99
C GLN A 380 -1.79 -14.13 23.02
N THR A 381 -1.24 -12.98 22.64
CA THR A 381 -0.92 -11.92 23.62
C THR A 381 -2.16 -11.43 24.38
N GLU A 382 -3.30 -11.24 23.71
CA GLU A 382 -4.58 -10.86 24.36
C GLU A 382 -5.03 -11.93 25.38
N TYR A 383 -4.86 -13.22 25.05
CA TYR A 383 -5.20 -14.32 25.95
C TYR A 383 -4.32 -14.32 27.20
N PHE A 384 -3.00 -14.17 27.04
CA PHE A 384 -2.05 -14.13 28.16
C PHE A 384 -2.33 -12.93 29.08
N GLU A 385 -2.60 -11.76 28.50
CA GLU A 385 -3.03 -10.56 29.25
C GLU A 385 -4.31 -10.81 30.04
N SER A 386 -5.32 -11.44 29.44
CA SER A 386 -6.60 -11.74 30.12
C SER A 386 -6.47 -12.71 31.30
N LYS A 387 -5.43 -13.56 31.28
CA LYS A 387 -5.14 -14.56 32.32
C LYS A 387 -4.05 -14.12 33.29
N ASN A 388 -3.55 -12.87 33.18
CA ASN A 388 -2.42 -12.35 33.95
C ASN A 388 -1.17 -13.24 33.86
N ILE A 389 -0.97 -13.94 32.74
CA ILE A 389 0.22 -14.75 32.49
C ILE A 389 1.27 -13.83 31.87
N ASN A 390 2.50 -13.88 32.38
CA ASN A 390 3.59 -13.08 31.83
C ASN A 390 3.79 -13.39 30.33
N ILE A 391 3.71 -12.36 29.48
CA ILE A 391 3.87 -12.44 28.02
C ILE A 391 5.27 -12.97 27.65
N ASP A 392 6.26 -12.76 28.51
CA ASP A 392 7.64 -13.21 28.31
C ASP A 392 7.86 -14.70 28.55
N THR A 393 6.84 -15.43 29.01
CA THR A 393 6.89 -16.90 29.10
C THR A 393 7.17 -17.53 27.73
N ILE A 394 8.03 -18.54 27.67
CA ILE A 394 8.42 -19.20 26.40
C ILE A 394 7.27 -20.03 25.81
N VAL A 395 6.24 -20.35 26.61
CA VAL A 395 5.10 -21.18 26.19
C VAL A 395 4.36 -20.53 25.03
N LYS A 396 4.26 -21.27 23.93
CA LYS A 396 3.47 -20.93 22.75
C LYS A 396 2.20 -21.78 22.71
N LEU A 397 1.05 -21.15 22.47
CA LEU A 397 -0.17 -21.90 22.18
C LEU A 397 -0.02 -22.54 20.81
N THR A 398 -0.42 -23.81 20.69
CA THR A 398 -0.42 -24.53 19.43
C THR A 398 -1.33 -23.82 18.43
N GLN A 399 -0.78 -23.45 17.27
CA GLN A 399 -1.59 -23.07 16.12
C GLN A 399 -2.29 -24.33 15.63
N ILE A 400 -3.63 -24.32 15.62
CA ILE A 400 -4.44 -25.37 14.98
C ILE A 400 -4.28 -25.25 13.47
#